data_AF-A0A821FW18-F1
#
_entry.id   AF-A0A821FW18-F1
#
_cell.length_a   1.000
_cell.length_b   1.000
_cell.length_c   1.000
_cell.angle_alpha   90.00
_cell.angle_beta   90.00
_cell.angle_gamma   90.00
#
_symmetry.space_group_name_H-M   'P 1'
#
loop_
_entity.id
_entity.type
_entity.pdbx_description
1 polymer ?
#
loop_
_entity_poly.entity_id
_entity_poly.type
_entity_poly.pdbx_seq_one_letter_code
_entity_poly.pdbx_strand_id
1 'polypeptide(L)' 'MGTLVDGKIKIDNIDITSVGLDDVRRCISIIPQDPVLFTGTMRSNLDPFGDYSDEEIWHALEQAFRLKCHPQAGVA' A
#
# COMPACT_ATOMS: atom_id res chain seq x y z
N MET A 1 21.33 -21.98 5.06
CA MET A 1 22.27 -20.89 5.40
C MET A 1 22.02 -19.75 4.43
N GLY A 2 21.25 -18.74 4.84
CA GLY A 2 21.06 -17.53 4.03
C GLY A 2 22.18 -16.55 4.35
N THR A 3 22.95 -16.17 3.34
CA THR A 3 23.99 -15.15 3.45
C THR A 3 23.34 -13.82 3.84
N LEU A 4 23.85 -13.15 4.88
CA LEU A 4 23.46 -11.76 5.17
C LEU A 4 23.93 -10.90 3.99
N VAL A 5 22.98 -10.41 3.21
CA VAL A 5 23.26 -9.52 2.10
C VAL A 5 23.36 -8.11 2.70
N ASP A 6 24.58 -7.58 2.76
CA ASP A 6 24.79 -6.17 3.11
C ASP A 6 24.40 -5.30 1.92
N GLY A 7 23.68 -4.21 2.18
CA GLY A 7 23.10 -3.38 1.13
C GLY A 7 22.27 -2.23 1.68
N LYS A 8 22.08 -1.21 0.84
CA LYS A 8 21.29 -0.02 1.17
C LYS A 8 20.19 0.15 0.13
N ILE A 9 18.97 0.33 0.60
CA ILE A 9 17.83 0.67 -0.24
C ILE A 9 17.69 2.19 -0.26
N LYS A 10 17.66 2.76 -1.45
CA LYS A 10 17.48 4.19 -1.65
C LYS A 10 16.19 4.47 -2.41
N ILE A 11 15.42 5.45 -1.94
CA ILE A 11 14.28 6.03 -2.67
C ILE A 11 14.67 7.47 -2.97
N ASP A 12 14.61 7.86 -4.24
CA ASP A 12 15.03 9.20 -4.70
C ASP A 12 16.43 9.60 -4.21
N ASN A 13 17.36 8.65 -4.21
CA ASN A 13 18.74 8.76 -3.70
C ASN A 13 18.89 8.93 -2.18
N ILE A 14 17.80 8.92 -1.41
CA ILE A 14 17.82 8.97 0.06
C ILE A 14 17.87 7.54 0.60
N ASP A 15 18.84 7.26 1.47
CA ASP A 15 18.93 5.98 2.19
C ASP A 15 17.75 5.85 3.17
N ILE A 16 16.89 4.85 3.00
CA ILE A 16 15.69 4.71 3.83
C ILE A 16 16.02 4.49 5.31
N THR A 17 17.23 4.00 5.63
CA THR A 17 17.68 3.84 7.02
C THR A 17 17.94 5.16 7.72
N SER A 18 18.01 6.27 6.97
CA SER A 18 18.14 7.63 7.51
C SER A 18 16.81 8.30 7.85
N VAL A 19 15.69 7.67 7.50
CA VAL A 19 14.32 8.17 7.73
C VAL A 19 13.62 7.27 8.77
N GLY A 20 12.74 7.84 9.59
CA GLY A 20 11.94 7.08 10.55
C GLY A 20 11.10 6.00 9.87
N LEU A 21 11.01 4.81 10.48
CA LEU A 21 10.28 3.68 9.89
C LEU A 21 8.81 4.02 9.59
N ASP A 22 8.16 4.76 10.49
CA ASP A 22 6.77 5.17 10.32
C ASP A 22 6.62 6.16 9.16
N ASP A 23 7.54 7.12 9.01
CA ASP A 23 7.54 8.08 7.90
C ASP A 23 7.69 7.36 6.56
N VAL A 24 8.64 6.41 6.46
CA VAL A 24 8.82 5.59 5.26
C VAL A 24 7.54 4.80 4.95
N ARG A 25 6.93 4.17 5.95
CA ARG A 25 5.73 3.34 5.77
C ARG A 25 4.47 4.14 5.42
N ARG A 26 4.37 5.41 5.83
CA ARG A 26 3.23 6.28 5.46
C ARG A 26 3.24 6.65 3.98
N CYS A 27 4.41 6.64 3.34
CA CYS A 27 4.56 6.99 1.93
C CYS A 27 4.54 5.78 0.98
N ILE A 28 4.45 4.54 1.51
CA ILE A 28 4.49 3.31 0.71
C ILE A 28 3.20 2.52 0.93
N SER A 29 2.41 2.39 -0.12
CA SER A 29 1.25 1.50 -0.16
C SER A 29 1.65 0.12 -0.67
N ILE A 30 1.22 -0.93 0.01
CA ILE A 30 1.44 -2.32 -0.41
C ILE A 30 0.11 -2.96 -0.80
N ILE A 31 0.11 -3.76 -1.87
CA ILE A 31 -1.01 -4.62 -2.25
C ILE A 31 -0.51 -6.06 -2.16
N PRO A 32 -0.89 -6.82 -1.11
CA PRO A 32 -0.48 -8.20 -0.98
C PRO A 32 -1.13 -9.06 -2.08
N GLN A 33 -0.43 -10.12 -2.50
CA GLN A 33 -0.98 -11.09 -3.47
C GLN A 33 -2.23 -11.80 -2.90
N ASP A 34 -2.19 -12.14 -1.60
CA ASP A 34 -3.34 -12.66 -0.84
C ASP A 34 -3.75 -11.64 0.23
N PRO A 35 -4.87 -10.90 0.05
CA PRO A 35 -5.33 -9.93 1.03
C PRO A 35 -5.89 -10.61 2.28
N VAL A 36 -5.58 -10.05 3.45
CA VAL A 36 -6.12 -10.49 4.73
C VAL A 36 -7.11 -9.45 5.23
N LEU A 37 -8.30 -9.91 5.64
CA LEU A 37 -9.28 -9.08 6.35
C LEU A 37 -9.28 -9.46 7.83
N PHE A 38 -9.28 -8.45 8.68
CA PHE A 38 -9.48 -8.60 10.12
C PHE A 38 -10.96 -8.73 10.44
N THR A 39 -11.27 -9.39 11.56
CA THR A 39 -12.63 -9.43 12.10
C THR A 39 -13.10 -8.02 12.44
N GLY A 40 -14.27 -7.64 11.95
CA GLY A 40 -14.82 -6.31 12.14
C GLY A 40 -15.69 -5.87 10.97
N THR A 41 -15.85 -4.56 10.81
CA THR A 41 -16.59 -3.99 9.70
C THR A 41 -15.67 -3.77 8.50
N MET A 42 -16.24 -3.55 7.31
CA MET A 42 -15.45 -3.09 6.16
C MET A 42 -14.76 -1.75 6.48
N ARG A 43 -15.46 -0.83 7.18
CA ARG A 43 -14.91 0.46 7.59
C ARG A 43 -13.66 0.30 8.45
N SER A 44 -13.69 -0.55 9.47
CA SER A 44 -12.52 -0.78 10.33
C SER A 44 -11.37 -1.50 9.63
N ASN A 45 -11.64 -2.21 8.53
CA ASN A 45 -10.60 -2.82 7.70
C ASN A 45 -9.96 -1.82 6.72
N LEU A 46 -10.73 -0.84 6.24
CA LEU A 46 -10.25 0.18 5.29
C LEU A 46 -9.60 1.38 5.99
N ASP A 47 -10.16 1.78 7.13
CA ASP A 47 -9.69 2.90 7.93
C ASP A 47 -9.81 2.55 9.43
N PRO A 48 -8.80 1.89 9.99
CA PRO A 48 -8.80 1.48 11.39
C PRO A 48 -8.63 2.65 12.38
N PHE A 49 -8.19 3.83 11.92
CA PHE A 49 -7.94 4.99 12.78
C PHE A 49 -9.03 6.06 12.69
N GLY A 50 -9.91 5.98 11.68
CA GLY A 50 -10.97 6.96 11.48
C GLY A 50 -10.45 8.27 10.87
N ASP A 51 -9.35 8.21 10.12
CA ASP A 51 -8.68 9.38 9.55
C ASP A 51 -9.42 9.94 8.32
N TYR A 52 -10.33 9.16 7.70
CA TYR A 52 -10.98 9.51 6.43
C TYR A 52 -12.51 9.62 6.54
N SER A 53 -13.09 10.48 5.71
CA SER A 53 -14.54 10.61 5.54
C SER A 53 -15.13 9.45 4.72
N ASP A 54 -16.45 9.27 4.81
CA ASP A 54 -17.14 8.23 4.05
C ASP A 54 -17.05 8.49 2.53
N GLU A 55 -17.14 9.76 2.10
CA GLU A 55 -16.90 10.13 0.70
C GLU A 55 -15.50 9.74 0.19
N GLU A 56 -14.45 9.98 0.98
CA GLU A 56 -13.07 9.63 0.59
C GLU A 56 -12.90 8.11 0.46
N ILE A 57 -13.46 7.35 1.39
CA ILE A 57 -13.43 5.88 1.36
C ILE A 57 -14.19 5.36 0.14
N TRP A 58 -15.38 5.90 -0.13
CA TRP A 58 -16.17 5.51 -1.29
C TRP A 58 -15.42 5.80 -2.60
N HIS A 59 -14.82 6.98 -2.71
CA HIS A 59 -14.00 7.34 -3.85
C HIS A 59 -12.82 6.38 -4.04
N ALA A 60 -12.11 6.02 -2.97
CA ALA A 60 -11.00 5.07 -3.02
C ALA A 60 -11.45 3.68 -3.52
N LEU A 61 -12.61 3.20 -3.07
CA LEU A 61 -13.18 1.93 -3.52
C LEU A 61 -13.56 1.95 -5.01
N GLU A 62 -14.11 3.06 -5.50
CA GLU A 62 -14.41 3.21 -6.93
C GLU A 62 -13.14 3.17 -7.79
N GLN A 63 -12.06 3.84 -7.36
CA GLN A 63 -10.77 3.77 -8.06
C GLN A 63 -10.21 2.34 -8.05
N ALA A 64 -10.23 1.67 -6.89
CA ALA A 64 -9.76 0.30 -6.76
C ALA A 64 -10.56 -0.68 -7.64
N PHE A 65 -11.87 -0.48 -7.76
CA PHE A 65 -12.72 -1.28 -8.64
C PHE A 65 -12.38 -1.07 -10.12
N ARG A 66 -12.13 0.18 -10.53
CA ARG A 66 -11.71 0.49 -11.91
C ARG A 66 -10.39 -0.19 -12.27
N LEU A 67 -9.47 -0.32 -11.33
CA LEU A 67 -8.19 -1.02 -11.54
C LEU A 67 -8.34 -2.52 -11.85
N LYS A 68 -9.48 -3.16 -11.53
CA LYS A 68 -9.72 -4.58 -11.87
C LYS A 68 -10.06 -4.81 -13.35
N CYS A 69 -10.49 -3.78 -14.08
CA CYS A 69 -10.83 -3.91 -15.50
C CYS A 69 -9.67 -3.42 -16.39
N HIS A 70 -8.72 -4.31 -16.67
CA HIS A 70 -7.87 -4.19 -17.86
C HIS A 70 -7.84 -5.52 -18.63
N PRO A 71 -8.31 -5.58 -19.89
CA PRO A 71 -7.70 -6.48 -20.86
C PRO A 71 -6.25 -6.01 -21.04
N GLN A 72 -5.30 -6.93 -21.22
CA GLN A 72 -3.90 -6.59 -21.50
C GLN A 72 -3.85 -5.68 -22.73
N ALA A 73 -3.75 -4.37 -22.53
CA ALA A 73 -3.46 -3.43 -23.60
C ALA A 73 -1.96 -3.57 -23.85
N GLY A 74 -1.64 -4.16 -25.00
CA GLY A 74 -0.28 -4.41 -25.43
C GLY A 74 0.59 -3.15 -25.31
N VAL A 75 1.78 -3.38 -24.79
CA VAL A 75 2.94 -2.55 -25.09
C VAL A 75 3.07 -2.45 -26.62
N ALA A 76 2.92 -1.22 -27.14
CA ALA A 76 3.44 -0.84 -28.44
C ALA A 76 4.92 -0.48 -28.31
#